data_AF-A0A932G3B3-F1
#
_entry.id   AF-A0A932G3B3-F1
#
_cell.length_a   1.000
_cell.length_b   1.000
_cell.length_c   1.000
_cell.angle_alpha   90.00
_cell.angle_beta   90.00
_cell.angle_gamma   90.00
#
_symmetry.space_group_name_H-M   'P 1'
#
loop_
_entity.id
_entity.type
_entity.pdbx_description
1 polymer ?
#
loop_
_entity_poly.entity_id
_entity_poly.type
_entity_poly.pdbx_seq_one_letter_code
_entity_poly.pdbx_strand_id
1 'polypeptide(L)'
;MTYFHTFWTWPQFASRETQQSQDIGLWDFEALTWLTSALEIRRHSPLRLITDSRGLRFVQRVGLDWVYSGGISTALDAIPDSLHKTIFWAAGKVFACLSVDAPWVSLDPDAILWQPLEPTAPVMALHPEPRDWPFYCDQQQKYGAWGFNDGWDWDLDPLNTAVAYCATPEAARFYAETAVRFMLDFSVAARRENFWGKDEHQDFFDAMLFAEQRLLPMCMKRLGVEVAPLGRLQPAGPHLERNPLCAHLWLTKDAYRDCPEARLVFVNFLIERLLARHLGARPTLAKWRLDGPRTLDALNPPAPTDGRYTSALSDKYYCRGASIGRHV
;
A
#
# COMPACT_ATOMS: atom_id res chain seq x y z
N MET A 1 -15.86 -10.57 -9.98
CA MET A 1 -14.66 -9.77 -9.66
C MET A 1 -14.44 -9.84 -8.16
N THR A 2 -13.22 -10.16 -7.75
CA THR A 2 -12.87 -10.30 -6.32
C THR A 2 -12.21 -9.02 -5.81
N TYR A 3 -12.76 -8.41 -4.77
CA TYR A 3 -12.12 -7.30 -4.07
C TYR A 3 -11.30 -7.85 -2.91
N PHE A 4 -10.07 -7.36 -2.72
CA PHE A 4 -9.26 -7.74 -1.58
C PHE A 4 -8.37 -6.60 -1.08
N HIS A 5 -8.17 -6.57 0.24
CA HIS A 5 -7.06 -5.85 0.85
C HIS A 5 -5.90 -6.80 1.05
N THR A 6 -4.69 -6.24 1.05
CA THR A 6 -3.49 -6.93 1.52
C THR A 6 -2.98 -6.27 2.79
N PHE A 7 -2.63 -7.08 3.78
CA PHE A 7 -1.92 -6.61 4.97
C PHE A 7 -0.80 -7.55 5.35
N TRP A 8 0.44 -7.18 5.05
CA TRP A 8 1.61 -7.99 5.35
C TRP A 8 2.45 -7.33 6.43
N THR A 9 2.67 -8.03 7.54
CA THR A 9 3.27 -7.42 8.74
C THR A 9 4.77 -7.63 8.81
N TRP A 10 5.31 -8.61 8.08
CA TRP A 10 6.71 -9.01 8.20
C TRP A 10 7.72 -7.84 8.10
N PRO A 11 7.62 -6.90 7.15
CA PRO A 11 8.56 -5.78 7.03
C PRO A 11 8.70 -4.95 8.31
N GLN A 12 7.60 -4.74 9.04
CA GLN A 12 7.58 -3.99 10.31
C GLN A 12 8.32 -4.72 11.43
N PHE A 13 8.40 -6.05 11.32
CA PHE A 13 8.95 -6.95 12.33
C PHE A 13 10.22 -7.66 11.84
N ALA A 14 10.99 -7.03 10.95
CA ALA A 14 12.17 -7.64 10.35
C ALA A 14 13.39 -7.69 11.30
N SER A 15 13.45 -6.85 12.34
CA SER A 15 14.56 -6.84 13.30
C SER A 15 14.26 -7.77 14.49
N ARG A 16 15.32 -8.33 15.11
CA ARG A 16 15.16 -9.20 16.30
C ARG A 16 14.41 -8.51 17.45
N GLU A 17 14.60 -7.20 17.61
CA GLU A 17 13.90 -6.40 18.64
C GLU A 17 12.41 -6.26 18.31
N THR A 18 12.06 -6.04 17.05
CA THR A 18 10.65 -5.90 16.67
C THR A 18 9.96 -7.26 16.58
N GLN A 19 10.63 -8.35 16.21
CA GLN A 19 10.03 -9.70 16.16
C GLN A 19 9.36 -10.15 17.46
N GLN A 20 9.87 -9.70 18.61
CA GLN A 20 9.31 -10.00 19.93
C GLN A 20 8.08 -9.15 20.26
N SER A 21 7.88 -8.01 19.59
CA SER A 21 6.70 -7.17 19.74
C SER A 21 5.49 -7.78 19.03
N GLN A 22 4.33 -7.68 19.67
CA GLN A 22 3.01 -7.99 19.07
C GLN A 22 2.21 -6.74 18.72
N ASP A 23 2.78 -5.56 18.97
CA ASP A 23 2.10 -4.30 18.87
C ASP A 23 2.25 -3.76 17.44
N ILE A 24 1.11 -3.69 16.77
CA ILE A 24 0.93 -2.95 15.52
C ILE A 24 0.11 -1.74 15.92
N GLY A 25 0.70 -0.56 15.82
CA GLY A 25 0.02 0.71 16.02
C GLY A 25 -0.49 1.25 14.69
N LEU A 26 -1.71 1.80 14.71
CA LEU A 26 -2.24 2.62 13.62
C LEU A 26 -2.61 3.99 14.18
N TRP A 27 -2.37 5.04 13.40
CA TRP A 27 -3.00 6.31 13.70
C TRP A 27 -4.52 6.21 13.49
N ASP A 28 -5.29 7.05 14.18
CA ASP A 28 -6.75 7.05 14.06
C ASP A 28 -7.21 7.26 12.60
N PHE A 29 -6.57 8.15 11.85
CA PHE A 29 -6.87 8.39 10.45
C PHE A 29 -6.57 7.17 9.57
N GLU A 30 -5.55 6.36 9.89
CA GLU A 30 -5.26 5.11 9.19
C GLU A 30 -6.32 4.05 9.51
N ALA A 31 -6.66 3.89 10.80
CA ALA A 31 -7.66 2.92 11.25
C ALA A 31 -9.06 3.23 10.67
N LEU A 32 -9.46 4.51 10.68
CA LEU A 32 -10.72 4.97 10.11
C LEU A 32 -10.73 4.85 8.58
N THR A 33 -9.62 5.13 7.90
CA THR A 33 -9.52 4.96 6.45
C THR A 33 -9.68 3.49 6.06
N TRP A 34 -9.00 2.59 6.78
CA TRP A 34 -9.12 1.15 6.57
C TRP A 34 -10.55 0.66 6.77
N LEU A 35 -11.18 1.03 7.89
CA LEU A 35 -12.58 0.67 8.16
C LEU A 35 -13.52 1.21 7.08
N THR A 36 -13.33 2.46 6.66
CA THR A 36 -14.13 3.10 5.61
C THR A 36 -13.94 2.41 4.27
N SER A 37 -12.69 2.15 3.87
CA SER A 37 -12.34 1.44 2.65
C SER A 37 -13.07 0.09 2.56
N ALA A 38 -12.95 -0.70 3.63
CA ALA A 38 -13.57 -2.00 3.65
C ALA A 38 -15.10 -1.94 3.58
N LEU A 39 -15.71 -1.01 4.32
CA LEU A 39 -17.16 -0.89 4.37
C LEU A 39 -17.77 -0.31 3.09
N GLU A 40 -17.11 0.61 2.40
CA GLU A 40 -17.59 1.10 1.11
C GLU A 40 -17.64 -0.02 0.06
N ILE A 41 -16.65 -0.90 0.03
CA ILE A 41 -16.65 -2.09 -0.85
C ILE A 41 -17.78 -3.06 -0.49
N ARG A 42 -17.95 -3.34 0.81
CA ARG A 42 -18.99 -4.28 1.30
C ARG A 42 -20.41 -3.88 0.94
N ARG A 43 -20.66 -2.62 0.60
CA ARG A 43 -21.97 -2.18 0.12
C ARG A 43 -22.35 -2.84 -1.21
N HIS A 44 -21.38 -3.36 -1.97
CA HIS A 44 -21.62 -3.92 -3.30
C HIS A 44 -20.86 -5.22 -3.60
N SER A 45 -19.91 -5.65 -2.77
CA SER A 45 -19.20 -6.92 -2.96
C SER A 45 -18.68 -7.50 -1.64
N PRO A 46 -18.62 -8.84 -1.48
CA PRO A 46 -17.76 -9.44 -0.46
C PRO A 46 -16.31 -8.96 -0.61
N LEU A 47 -15.66 -8.65 0.51
CA LEU A 47 -14.27 -8.21 0.57
C LEU A 47 -13.41 -9.29 1.24
N ARG A 48 -12.29 -9.65 0.61
CA ARG A 48 -11.28 -10.55 1.20
C ARG A 48 -10.16 -9.78 1.88
N LEU A 49 -9.54 -10.39 2.88
CA LEU A 49 -8.21 -9.98 3.37
C LEU A 49 -7.20 -11.08 3.05
N ILE A 50 -6.11 -10.71 2.39
CA ILE A 50 -4.93 -11.57 2.25
C ILE A 50 -3.85 -11.02 3.19
N THR A 51 -3.43 -11.83 4.16
CA THR A 51 -2.53 -11.39 5.24
C THR A 51 -1.59 -12.51 5.68
N ASP A 52 -0.75 -12.25 6.67
CA ASP A 52 0.03 -13.27 7.39
C ASP A 52 -0.65 -13.58 8.74
N SER A 53 -0.19 -14.62 9.43
CA SER A 53 -0.76 -15.04 10.71
C SER A 53 -0.76 -13.93 11.77
N ARG A 54 0.24 -13.03 11.75
CA ARG A 54 0.30 -11.89 12.69
C ARG A 54 -0.75 -10.84 12.33
N GLY A 55 -0.94 -10.54 11.06
CA GLY A 55 -1.97 -9.63 10.57
C GLY A 55 -3.38 -10.13 10.84
N LEU A 56 -3.65 -11.44 10.72
CA LEU A 56 -4.92 -12.04 11.16
C LEU A 56 -5.20 -11.77 12.64
N ARG A 57 -4.22 -12.05 13.51
CA ARG A 57 -4.36 -11.78 14.96
C ARG A 57 -4.60 -10.29 15.23
N PHE A 58 -3.92 -9.41 14.49
CA PHE A 58 -4.12 -7.97 14.59
C PHE A 58 -5.56 -7.58 14.27
N VAL A 59 -6.08 -7.95 13.09
CA VAL A 59 -7.43 -7.53 12.66
C VAL A 59 -8.52 -8.07 13.58
N GLN A 60 -8.38 -9.29 14.09
CA GLN A 60 -9.28 -9.85 15.12
C GLN A 60 -9.19 -9.05 16.44
N ARG A 61 -7.97 -8.79 16.91
CA ARG A 61 -7.74 -8.04 18.14
C ARG A 61 -8.32 -6.63 18.07
N VAL A 62 -8.18 -5.93 16.95
CA VAL A 62 -8.74 -4.57 16.79
C VAL A 62 -10.21 -4.56 16.40
N GLY A 63 -10.82 -5.71 16.06
CA GLY A 63 -12.23 -5.80 15.66
C GLY A 63 -12.51 -5.30 14.25
N LEU A 64 -11.58 -5.58 13.32
CA LEU A 64 -11.73 -5.36 11.88
C LEU A 64 -12.15 -6.61 11.12
N ASP A 65 -11.90 -7.81 11.65
CA ASP A 65 -12.12 -9.09 10.97
C ASP A 65 -13.53 -9.25 10.38
N TRP A 66 -14.56 -8.76 11.08
CA TRP A 66 -15.96 -8.81 10.62
C TRP A 66 -16.24 -8.06 9.31
N VAL A 67 -15.35 -7.16 8.86
CA VAL A 67 -15.52 -6.47 7.57
C VAL A 67 -15.18 -7.38 6.39
N TYR A 68 -14.46 -8.46 6.60
CA TYR A 68 -14.00 -9.34 5.53
C TYR A 68 -14.98 -10.46 5.24
N SER A 69 -16.15 -10.10 4.70
CA SER A 69 -17.20 -11.06 4.35
C SER A 69 -16.84 -12.03 3.21
N GLY A 70 -15.78 -11.76 2.45
CA GLY A 70 -15.19 -12.69 1.48
C GLY A 70 -14.18 -13.66 2.11
N GLY A 71 -13.94 -13.56 3.42
CA GLY A 71 -13.00 -14.38 4.17
C GLY A 71 -11.61 -13.76 4.31
N ILE A 72 -10.85 -14.29 5.27
CA ILE A 72 -9.48 -13.89 5.58
C ILE A 72 -8.56 -15.08 5.28
N SER A 73 -7.50 -14.85 4.52
CA SER A 73 -6.48 -15.85 4.18
C SER A 73 -5.14 -15.44 4.79
N THR A 74 -4.42 -16.40 5.38
CA THR A 74 -3.04 -16.22 5.85
C THR A 74 -2.00 -16.63 4.81
N ALA A 75 -2.36 -16.61 3.52
CA ALA A 75 -1.48 -17.06 2.43
C ALA A 75 -0.11 -16.37 2.38
N LEU A 76 0.04 -15.18 2.98
CA LEU A 76 1.33 -14.48 3.02
C LEU A 76 2.34 -15.11 3.99
N ASP A 77 1.93 -16.08 4.82
CA ASP A 77 2.85 -16.93 5.59
C ASP A 77 3.74 -17.78 4.67
N ALA A 78 3.28 -18.05 3.43
CA ALA A 78 4.02 -18.84 2.45
C ALA A 78 5.09 -18.04 1.68
N ILE A 79 5.21 -16.72 1.92
CA ILE A 79 6.26 -15.91 1.28
C ILE A 79 7.62 -16.43 1.73
N PRO A 80 8.52 -16.78 0.78
CA PRO A 80 9.73 -17.50 1.11
C PRO A 80 10.71 -16.65 1.92
N ASP A 81 11.44 -17.30 2.82
CA ASP A 81 12.49 -16.66 3.61
C ASP A 81 13.70 -16.21 2.78
N SER A 82 13.79 -16.60 1.50
CA SER A 82 14.77 -16.08 0.55
C SER A 82 14.49 -14.63 0.15
N LEU A 83 13.25 -14.14 0.30
CA LEU A 83 12.89 -12.76 0.00
C LEU A 83 13.51 -11.78 1.01
N HIS A 84 14.08 -10.67 0.53
CA HIS A 84 14.56 -9.58 1.36
C HIS A 84 13.40 -8.66 1.76
N LYS A 85 12.69 -9.06 2.82
CA LYS A 85 11.37 -8.53 3.22
C LYS A 85 11.37 -7.03 3.58
N THR A 86 12.53 -6.44 3.81
CA THR A 86 12.68 -5.01 4.09
C THR A 86 12.96 -4.15 2.85
N ILE A 87 13.63 -4.72 1.83
CA ILE A 87 13.78 -4.07 0.52
C ILE A 87 12.41 -4.12 -0.16
N PHE A 88 11.83 -5.31 -0.20
CA PHE A 88 10.52 -5.54 -0.79
C PHE A 88 9.40 -5.42 0.24
N TRP A 89 9.30 -4.26 0.87
CA TRP A 89 8.39 -4.00 1.99
C TRP A 89 6.89 -4.15 1.64
N ALA A 90 6.51 -4.04 0.36
CA ALA A 90 5.14 -4.26 -0.12
C ALA A 90 4.96 -5.61 -0.85
N ALA A 91 5.94 -6.53 -0.82
CA ALA A 91 5.88 -7.78 -1.57
C ALA A 91 4.61 -8.59 -1.33
N GLY A 92 4.09 -8.55 -0.10
CA GLY A 92 2.84 -9.22 0.26
C GLY A 92 1.69 -8.94 -0.70
N LYS A 93 1.62 -7.74 -1.30
CA LYS A 93 0.58 -7.38 -2.27
C LYS A 93 0.76 -8.07 -3.60
N VAL A 94 1.99 -8.12 -4.11
CA VAL A 94 2.30 -8.84 -5.35
C VAL A 94 2.07 -10.34 -5.17
N PHE A 95 2.45 -10.92 -4.03
CA PHE A 95 2.13 -12.31 -3.70
C PHE A 95 0.62 -12.56 -3.53
N ALA A 96 -0.12 -11.59 -2.96
CA ALA A 96 -1.57 -11.69 -2.88
C ALA A 96 -2.22 -11.75 -4.28
N CYS A 97 -1.73 -10.97 -5.24
CA CYS A 97 -2.19 -11.03 -6.63
C CYS A 97 -1.99 -12.42 -7.29
N LEU A 98 -0.99 -13.20 -6.89
CA LEU A 98 -0.82 -14.60 -7.34
C LEU A 98 -1.84 -15.56 -6.69
N SER A 99 -2.36 -15.21 -5.52
CA SER A 99 -3.26 -16.07 -4.73
C SER A 99 -4.75 -15.84 -5.02
N VAL A 100 -5.08 -14.87 -5.88
CA VAL A 100 -6.45 -14.47 -6.19
C VAL A 100 -6.69 -14.58 -7.69
N ASP A 101 -7.68 -15.38 -8.09
CA ASP A 101 -8.07 -15.49 -9.49
C ASP A 101 -8.65 -14.18 -10.03
N ALA A 102 -8.21 -13.79 -11.22
CA ALA A 102 -8.79 -12.67 -11.97
C ALA A 102 -10.23 -13.03 -12.44
N PRO A 103 -11.14 -12.05 -12.57
CA PRO A 103 -10.91 -10.61 -12.38
C PRO A 103 -10.83 -10.21 -10.91
N TRP A 104 -9.87 -9.36 -10.56
CA TRP A 104 -9.65 -8.89 -9.19
C TRP A 104 -9.44 -7.38 -9.10
N VAL A 105 -9.76 -6.82 -7.94
CA VAL A 105 -9.39 -5.46 -7.52
C VAL A 105 -8.60 -5.57 -6.21
N SER A 106 -7.34 -5.12 -6.26
CA SER A 106 -6.48 -4.97 -5.09
C SER A 106 -6.59 -3.54 -4.60
N LEU A 107 -6.75 -3.35 -3.30
CA LEU A 107 -6.69 -2.04 -2.67
C LEU A 107 -5.75 -2.07 -1.47
N ASP A 108 -4.99 -0.99 -1.32
CA ASP A 108 -4.25 -0.75 -0.09
C ASP A 108 -5.23 -0.38 1.03
N PRO A 109 -4.97 -0.76 2.29
CA PRO A 109 -5.86 -0.42 3.40
C PRO A 109 -6.03 1.08 3.64
N ASP A 110 -5.15 1.91 3.10
CA ASP A 110 -5.20 3.38 3.18
C ASP A 110 -5.72 4.03 1.88
N ALA A 111 -6.29 3.23 0.97
CA ALA A 111 -7.07 3.69 -0.17
C ALA A 111 -8.55 3.40 0.05
N ILE A 112 -9.43 4.32 -0.34
CA ILE A 112 -10.89 4.16 -0.30
C ILE A 112 -11.42 4.21 -1.72
N LEU A 113 -12.18 3.19 -2.10
CA LEU A 113 -12.98 3.20 -3.31
C LEU A 113 -14.42 3.59 -2.93
N TRP A 114 -14.86 4.78 -3.33
CA TRP A 114 -16.14 5.38 -2.92
C TRP A 114 -17.35 4.81 -3.67
N GLN A 115 -17.11 4.18 -4.82
CA GLN A 115 -18.12 3.64 -5.72
C GLN A 115 -17.62 2.33 -6.33
N PRO A 116 -18.51 1.39 -6.73
CA PRO A 116 -18.08 0.19 -7.44
C PRO A 116 -17.17 0.54 -8.63
N LEU A 117 -16.08 -0.22 -8.78
CA LEU A 117 -15.19 -0.03 -9.92
C LEU A 117 -15.91 -0.48 -11.19
N GLU A 118 -16.01 0.42 -12.16
CA GLU A 118 -16.47 0.14 -13.52
C GLU A 118 -15.25 0.08 -14.45
N PRO A 119 -14.82 -1.12 -14.90
CA PRO A 119 -13.60 -1.24 -15.69
C PRO A 119 -13.71 -0.57 -17.06
N THR A 120 -12.75 0.30 -17.39
CA THR A 120 -12.63 0.93 -18.73
C THR A 120 -11.49 0.38 -19.56
N ALA A 121 -10.63 -0.46 -18.97
CA ALA A 121 -9.55 -1.18 -19.63
C ALA A 121 -9.34 -2.54 -18.94
N PRO A 122 -8.68 -3.53 -19.60
CA PRO A 122 -8.40 -4.83 -19.00
C PRO A 122 -7.51 -4.76 -17.76
N VAL A 123 -6.63 -3.76 -17.68
CA VAL A 123 -5.86 -3.45 -16.47
C VAL A 123 -6.04 -1.98 -16.13
N MET A 124 -6.24 -1.70 -14.86
CA MET A 124 -6.30 -0.33 -14.36
C MET A 124 -5.48 -0.18 -13.09
N ALA A 125 -4.93 1.01 -12.88
CA ALA A 125 -4.16 1.35 -11.69
C ALA A 125 -4.48 2.79 -11.28
N LEU A 126 -4.08 3.21 -10.08
CA LEU A 126 -4.55 4.47 -9.48
C LEU A 126 -4.21 5.68 -10.35
N HIS A 127 -2.93 5.91 -10.64
CA HIS A 127 -2.47 7.01 -11.51
C HIS A 127 -1.06 6.71 -12.05
N PRO A 128 -0.67 7.33 -13.18
CA PRO A 128 0.73 7.38 -13.57
C PRO A 128 1.53 8.25 -12.61
N GLU A 129 2.79 7.87 -12.40
CA GLU A 129 3.81 8.67 -11.73
C GLU A 129 4.87 9.10 -12.76
N PRO A 130 5.48 10.29 -12.66
CA PRO A 130 6.51 10.70 -13.60
C PRO A 130 7.76 9.80 -13.50
N ARG A 131 8.18 9.20 -14.61
CA ARG A 131 9.38 8.33 -14.65
C ARG A 131 10.70 9.04 -14.32
N ASP A 132 10.72 10.37 -14.34
CA ASP A 132 11.88 11.20 -13.99
C ASP A 132 11.98 11.50 -12.49
N TRP A 133 11.00 11.08 -11.68
CA TRP A 133 11.10 11.21 -10.23
C TRP A 133 12.31 10.46 -9.67
N PRO A 134 12.90 10.93 -8.54
CA PRO A 134 14.07 10.31 -7.93
C PRO A 134 13.92 8.82 -7.61
N PHE A 135 12.68 8.34 -7.48
CA PHE A 135 12.36 6.95 -7.21
C PHE A 135 12.44 6.04 -8.46
N TYR A 136 12.42 6.61 -9.67
CA TYR A 136 12.30 5.88 -10.94
C TYR A 136 13.43 6.14 -11.93
N CYS A 137 14.07 7.32 -11.85
CA CYS A 137 14.91 7.85 -12.92
C CYS A 137 16.16 7.01 -13.23
N ASP A 138 16.66 6.22 -12.28
CA ASP A 138 17.85 5.36 -12.45
C ASP A 138 17.52 3.86 -12.46
N GLN A 139 16.23 3.49 -12.43
CA GLN A 139 15.81 2.09 -12.38
C GLN A 139 16.25 1.28 -13.60
N GLN A 140 16.34 1.89 -14.79
CA GLN A 140 16.85 1.19 -15.97
C GLN A 140 18.31 0.76 -15.79
N GLN A 141 19.14 1.65 -15.24
CA GLN A 141 20.55 1.36 -14.97
C GLN A 141 20.70 0.32 -13.86
N LYS A 142 19.90 0.41 -12.79
CA LYS A 142 19.95 -0.49 -11.64
C LYS A 142 19.38 -1.87 -11.93
N TYR A 143 18.24 -1.93 -12.63
CA TYR A 143 17.41 -3.12 -12.73
C TYR A 143 17.38 -3.73 -14.14
N GLY A 144 17.86 -3.05 -15.18
CA GLY A 144 17.91 -3.58 -16.56
C GLY A 144 18.63 -4.93 -16.68
N ALA A 145 19.76 -5.08 -15.99
CA ALA A 145 20.56 -6.31 -15.99
C ALA A 145 19.83 -7.54 -15.41
N TRP A 146 18.69 -7.35 -14.72
CA TRP A 146 17.87 -8.41 -14.12
C TRP A 146 16.88 -9.06 -15.11
N GLY A 147 17.25 -9.10 -16.39
CA GLY A 147 16.41 -9.64 -17.46
C GLY A 147 15.43 -8.63 -18.07
N PHE A 148 15.71 -7.33 -17.90
CA PHE A 148 14.86 -6.23 -18.36
C PHE A 148 15.53 -5.34 -19.44
N ASN A 149 16.55 -5.85 -20.13
CA ASN A 149 17.24 -5.14 -21.21
C ASN A 149 16.42 -5.16 -22.52
N ASP A 150 16.36 -6.30 -23.21
CA ASP A 150 15.77 -6.38 -24.55
C ASP A 150 14.24 -6.60 -24.53
N GLY A 151 13.52 -5.80 -25.32
CA GLY A 151 12.07 -5.91 -25.50
C GLY A 151 11.24 -5.39 -24.31
N TRP A 152 11.86 -4.62 -23.41
CA TRP A 152 11.19 -3.96 -22.30
C TRP A 152 11.17 -2.44 -22.53
N ASP A 153 10.00 -1.84 -22.34
CA ASP A 153 9.75 -0.42 -22.64
C ASP A 153 10.01 0.43 -21.39
N TRP A 154 11.19 1.06 -21.34
CA TRP A 154 11.60 1.97 -20.28
C TRP A 154 11.08 3.40 -20.46
N ASP A 155 10.32 3.68 -21.53
CA ASP A 155 9.69 4.98 -21.74
C ASP A 155 8.27 5.05 -21.17
N LEU A 156 7.73 3.95 -20.64
CA LEU A 156 6.44 3.99 -19.94
C LEU A 156 6.56 4.73 -18.61
N ASP A 157 5.49 5.34 -18.13
CA ASP A 157 5.41 5.85 -16.75
C ASP A 157 5.04 4.71 -15.80
N PRO A 158 5.62 4.62 -14.57
CA PRO A 158 5.15 3.69 -13.55
C PRO A 158 3.70 4.02 -13.15
N LEU A 159 2.99 3.03 -12.63
CA LEU A 159 1.62 3.21 -12.17
C LEU A 159 1.51 2.92 -10.67
N ASN A 160 1.01 3.89 -9.91
CA ASN A 160 0.67 3.68 -8.52
C ASN A 160 -0.44 2.63 -8.42
N THR A 161 -0.21 1.57 -7.64
CA THR A 161 -1.09 0.41 -7.58
C THR A 161 -1.96 0.38 -6.32
N ALA A 162 -2.05 1.48 -5.55
CA ALA A 162 -2.85 1.50 -4.31
C ALA A 162 -4.33 1.18 -4.54
N VAL A 163 -4.81 1.39 -5.76
CA VAL A 163 -5.98 0.70 -6.32
C VAL A 163 -5.56 0.12 -7.66
N ALA A 164 -5.69 -1.19 -7.84
CA ALA A 164 -5.35 -1.87 -9.08
C ALA A 164 -6.43 -2.89 -9.46
N TYR A 165 -6.72 -2.99 -10.75
CA TYR A 165 -7.65 -3.96 -11.33
C TYR A 165 -6.97 -4.75 -12.43
N CYS A 166 -7.27 -6.04 -12.49
CA CYS A 166 -6.86 -6.90 -13.58
C CYS A 166 -8.01 -7.81 -13.99
N ALA A 167 -8.36 -7.78 -15.28
CA ALA A 167 -9.47 -8.53 -15.85
C ALA A 167 -9.12 -10.00 -16.14
N THR A 168 -7.90 -10.26 -16.61
CA THR A 168 -7.54 -11.55 -17.22
C THR A 168 -6.52 -12.32 -16.37
N PRO A 169 -6.67 -13.66 -16.24
CA PRO A 169 -5.68 -14.49 -15.55
C PRO A 169 -4.28 -14.40 -16.14
N GLU A 170 -4.17 -14.27 -17.47
CA GLU A 170 -2.89 -14.14 -18.16
C GLU A 170 -2.14 -12.87 -17.75
N ALA A 171 -2.79 -11.71 -17.78
CA ALA A 171 -2.18 -10.45 -17.38
C ALA A 171 -1.80 -10.46 -15.89
N ALA A 172 -2.70 -10.95 -15.04
CA ALA A 172 -2.48 -11.04 -13.60
C ALA A 172 -1.26 -11.90 -13.26
N ARG A 173 -1.18 -13.11 -13.84
CA ARG A 173 -0.07 -14.04 -13.61
C ARG A 173 1.22 -13.50 -14.19
N PHE A 174 1.22 -13.03 -15.43
CA PHE A 174 2.45 -12.55 -16.07
C PHE A 174 3.10 -11.39 -15.31
N TYR A 175 2.31 -10.40 -14.87
CA TYR A 175 2.80 -9.32 -14.02
C TYR A 175 3.35 -9.85 -12.70
N ALA A 176 2.53 -10.60 -11.95
CA ALA A 176 2.88 -10.97 -10.59
C ALA A 176 4.04 -12.00 -10.55
N GLU A 177 4.12 -12.93 -11.49
CA GLU A 177 5.24 -13.87 -11.62
C GLU A 177 6.53 -13.14 -12.04
N THR A 178 6.46 -12.17 -12.94
CA THR A 178 7.62 -11.35 -13.34
C THR A 178 8.16 -10.55 -12.15
N ALA A 179 7.26 -9.90 -11.41
CA ALA A 179 7.63 -9.13 -10.22
C ALA A 179 8.19 -10.03 -9.12
N VAL A 180 7.56 -11.17 -8.82
CA VAL A 180 8.06 -12.15 -7.84
C VAL A 180 9.43 -12.70 -8.25
N ARG A 181 9.63 -13.06 -9.52
CA ARG A 181 10.95 -13.50 -10.01
C ARG A 181 12.02 -12.46 -9.73
N PHE A 182 11.79 -11.21 -10.15
CA PHE A 182 12.72 -10.12 -9.89
C PHE A 182 13.00 -9.97 -8.39
N MET A 183 11.97 -9.92 -7.55
CA MET A 183 12.14 -9.75 -6.10
C MET A 183 12.99 -10.87 -5.49
N LEU A 184 12.76 -12.12 -5.89
CA LEU A 184 13.50 -13.27 -5.35
C LEU A 184 14.95 -13.29 -5.84
N ASP A 185 15.18 -13.11 -7.14
CA ASP A 185 16.53 -13.11 -7.72
C ASP A 185 17.37 -11.97 -7.13
N PHE A 186 16.78 -10.78 -7.05
CA PHE A 186 17.42 -9.60 -6.46
C PHE A 186 17.75 -9.84 -4.98
N SER A 187 16.81 -10.43 -4.22
CA SER A 187 17.03 -10.75 -2.81
C SER A 187 18.19 -11.72 -2.58
N VAL A 188 18.35 -12.72 -3.46
CA VAL A 188 19.44 -13.71 -3.36
C VAL A 188 20.79 -13.03 -3.57
N ALA A 189 20.90 -12.16 -4.57
CA ALA A 189 22.14 -11.43 -4.80
C ALA A 189 22.40 -10.41 -3.69
N ALA A 190 21.39 -9.63 -3.28
CA ALA A 190 21.48 -8.65 -2.20
C ALA A 190 22.21 -9.22 -0.97
N ARG A 191 21.88 -10.47 -0.60
CA ARG A 191 22.51 -11.22 0.50
C ARG A 191 23.93 -11.73 0.21
N ARG A 192 24.25 -12.09 -1.04
CA ARG A 192 25.55 -12.65 -1.43
C ARG A 192 26.64 -11.60 -1.49
N GLU A 193 26.33 -10.43 -2.04
CA GLU A 193 27.37 -9.46 -2.38
C GLU A 193 27.55 -8.38 -1.30
N ASN A 194 26.82 -8.47 -0.18
CA ASN A 194 26.79 -7.46 0.88
C ASN A 194 26.72 -6.05 0.25
N PHE A 195 25.79 -5.92 -0.70
CA PHE A 195 25.71 -4.81 -1.66
C PHE A 195 25.85 -3.47 -0.95
N TRP A 196 27.03 -2.86 -1.15
CA TRP A 196 27.48 -1.56 -0.63
C TRP A 196 27.42 -1.38 0.90
N GLY A 197 28.48 -0.80 1.45
CA GLY A 197 28.65 -0.67 2.90
C GLY A 197 27.67 0.32 3.53
N LYS A 198 26.73 -0.22 4.34
CA LYS A 198 25.91 0.40 5.40
C LYS A 198 24.49 0.86 5.01
N ASP A 199 23.58 0.60 5.96
CA ASP A 199 22.13 0.86 5.98
C ASP A 199 21.33 0.26 4.79
N GLU A 200 21.20 -1.07 4.82
CA GLU A 200 20.50 -1.98 3.89
C GLU A 200 19.06 -1.59 3.47
N HIS A 201 18.48 -0.54 4.04
CA HIS A 201 17.11 -0.09 3.74
C HIS A 201 17.02 1.15 2.85
N GLN A 202 18.01 2.04 2.84
CA GLN A 202 17.89 3.31 2.11
C GLN A 202 18.27 3.19 0.63
N ASP A 203 19.21 2.30 0.29
CA ASP A 203 19.78 2.25 -1.06
C ASP A 203 18.91 1.51 -2.08
N PHE A 204 17.96 0.68 -1.64
CA PHE A 204 17.14 -0.18 -2.51
C PHE A 204 15.63 0.00 -2.35
N PHE A 205 15.18 1.10 -1.75
CA PHE A 205 13.76 1.39 -1.57
C PHE A 205 12.99 1.39 -2.91
N ASP A 206 13.64 1.88 -3.96
CA ASP A 206 13.14 1.92 -5.33
C ASP A 206 12.96 0.52 -5.96
N ALA A 207 13.61 -0.54 -5.45
CA ALA A 207 13.43 -1.90 -5.96
C ALA A 207 11.99 -2.40 -5.79
N MET A 208 11.35 -2.06 -4.66
CA MET A 208 9.93 -2.38 -4.44
C MET A 208 9.03 -1.63 -5.42
N LEU A 209 9.33 -0.35 -5.67
CA LEU A 209 8.57 0.47 -6.62
C LEU A 209 8.77 -0.02 -8.06
N PHE A 210 9.97 -0.48 -8.40
CA PHE A 210 10.22 -1.16 -9.67
C PHE A 210 9.34 -2.41 -9.79
N ALA A 211 9.38 -3.30 -8.78
CA ALA A 211 8.63 -4.55 -8.80
C ALA A 211 7.10 -4.34 -8.88
N GLU A 212 6.56 -3.42 -8.09
CA GLU A 212 5.12 -3.23 -7.95
C GLU A 212 4.53 -2.27 -9.00
N GLN A 213 5.17 -1.11 -9.22
CA GLN A 213 4.59 -0.01 -10.00
C GLN A 213 5.15 0.08 -11.41
N ARG A 214 6.45 -0.13 -11.59
CA ARG A 214 7.12 -0.02 -12.89
C ARG A 214 6.85 -1.23 -13.78
N LEU A 215 6.94 -2.44 -13.22
CA LEU A 215 6.75 -3.66 -13.98
C LEU A 215 5.32 -3.84 -14.48
N LEU A 216 4.31 -3.29 -13.81
CA LEU A 216 2.91 -3.42 -14.23
C LEU A 216 2.68 -2.92 -15.68
N PRO A 217 2.90 -1.63 -16.01
CA PRO A 217 2.70 -1.13 -17.37
C PRO A 217 3.65 -1.80 -18.38
N MET A 218 4.89 -2.09 -17.98
CA MET A 218 5.86 -2.77 -18.84
C MET A 218 5.42 -4.18 -19.23
N CYS A 219 4.89 -4.95 -18.27
CA CYS A 219 4.34 -6.28 -18.54
C CYS A 219 3.14 -6.20 -19.49
N MET A 220 2.24 -5.23 -19.27
CA MET A 220 1.05 -5.08 -20.11
C MET A 220 1.42 -4.68 -21.54
N LYS A 221 2.40 -3.79 -21.72
CA LYS A 221 2.95 -3.45 -23.04
C LYS A 221 3.46 -4.67 -23.79
N ARG A 222 4.17 -5.59 -23.11
CA ARG A 222 4.66 -6.84 -23.72
C ARG A 222 3.54 -7.80 -24.12
N LEU A 223 2.45 -7.83 -23.36
CA LEU A 223 1.28 -8.64 -23.68
C LEU A 223 0.34 -7.99 -24.72
N GLY A 224 0.59 -6.73 -25.11
CA GLY A 224 -0.35 -5.97 -25.93
C GLY A 224 -1.68 -5.68 -25.20
N VAL A 225 -1.66 -5.64 -23.87
CA VAL A 225 -2.84 -5.37 -23.03
C VAL A 225 -2.92 -3.88 -22.72
N GLU A 226 -4.10 -3.29 -22.92
CA GLU A 226 -4.36 -1.89 -22.60
C GLU A 226 -4.39 -1.66 -21.08
N VAL A 227 -3.82 -0.54 -20.66
CA VAL A 227 -3.83 -0.08 -19.27
C VAL A 227 -4.41 1.33 -19.19
N ALA A 228 -5.36 1.55 -18.29
CA ALA A 228 -5.94 2.88 -18.04
C ALA A 228 -5.77 3.31 -16.58
N PRO A 229 -5.44 4.58 -16.31
CA PRO A 229 -5.40 5.09 -14.94
C PRO A 229 -6.79 5.44 -14.40
N LEU A 230 -7.00 5.27 -13.10
CA LEU A 230 -8.22 5.66 -12.38
C LEU A 230 -8.29 7.15 -12.06
N GLY A 231 -7.14 7.82 -12.07
CA GLY A 231 -6.96 9.22 -11.75
C GLY A 231 -5.62 9.75 -12.25
N ARG A 232 -5.29 10.96 -11.82
CA ARG A 232 -4.05 11.66 -12.19
C ARG A 232 -3.47 12.36 -10.97
N LEU A 233 -2.17 12.61 -11.00
CA LEU A 233 -1.52 13.52 -10.08
C LEU A 233 -1.86 14.96 -10.45
N GLN A 234 -1.97 15.84 -9.44
CA GLN A 234 -2.07 17.27 -9.70
C GLN A 234 -0.74 17.80 -10.26
N PRO A 235 -0.77 18.61 -11.33
CA PRO A 235 0.46 19.19 -11.88
C PRO A 235 1.23 20.08 -10.90
N ALA A 236 0.54 20.69 -9.92
CA ALA A 236 1.09 21.70 -9.03
C ALA A 236 1.51 21.18 -7.64
N GLY A 237 1.44 19.87 -7.39
CA GLY A 237 1.84 19.31 -6.10
C GLY A 237 1.74 17.79 -6.02
N PRO A 238 2.30 17.18 -4.97
CA PRO A 238 2.38 15.72 -4.82
C PRO A 238 1.04 15.10 -4.36
N HIS A 239 -0.09 15.70 -4.76
CA HIS A 239 -1.42 15.29 -4.36
C HIS A 239 -2.17 14.72 -5.56
N LEU A 240 -3.08 13.78 -5.30
CA LEU A 240 -4.02 13.33 -6.32
C LEU A 240 -4.94 14.47 -6.73
N GLU A 241 -5.25 14.54 -8.03
CA GLU A 241 -6.41 15.31 -8.47
C GLU A 241 -7.63 14.81 -7.72
N ARG A 242 -8.58 15.72 -7.42
CA ARG A 242 -9.83 15.34 -6.77
C ARG A 242 -10.48 14.23 -7.58
N ASN A 243 -10.45 13.02 -7.04
CA ASN A 243 -10.98 11.84 -7.70
C ASN A 243 -12.29 11.42 -7.01
N PRO A 244 -13.45 11.54 -7.67
CA PRO A 244 -14.73 11.16 -7.07
C PRO A 244 -14.88 9.63 -6.90
N LEU A 245 -14.04 8.84 -7.57
CA LEU A 245 -14.05 7.38 -7.50
C LEU A 245 -13.27 6.87 -6.29
N CYS A 246 -12.09 7.44 -6.01
CA CYS A 246 -11.22 6.94 -4.95
C CYS A 246 -10.43 8.03 -4.22
N ALA A 247 -10.06 7.74 -2.97
CA ALA A 247 -9.07 8.49 -2.19
C ALA A 247 -7.92 7.56 -1.81
N HIS A 248 -6.74 8.11 -1.59
CA HIS A 248 -5.57 7.37 -1.09
C HIS A 248 -4.76 8.32 -0.20
N LEU A 249 -4.43 7.87 1.01
CA LEU A 249 -3.70 8.71 1.97
C LEU A 249 -2.31 9.06 1.45
N TRP A 250 -1.54 8.10 0.96
CA TRP A 250 -0.22 8.34 0.36
C TRP A 250 0.65 9.33 1.15
N LEU A 251 1.14 10.40 0.52
CA LEU A 251 1.93 11.48 1.14
C LEU A 251 1.14 12.38 2.11
N THR A 252 -0.20 12.30 2.14
CA THR A 252 -1.01 13.09 3.10
C THR A 252 -0.92 12.55 4.52
N LYS A 253 -0.35 11.36 4.74
CA LYS A 253 -0.10 10.81 6.08
C LYS A 253 0.81 11.72 6.91
N ASP A 254 1.86 12.28 6.30
CA ASP A 254 2.75 13.23 6.99
C ASP A 254 2.00 14.51 7.36
N ALA A 255 1.16 15.02 6.46
CA ALA A 255 0.33 16.18 6.76
C ALA A 255 -0.60 15.95 7.97
N TYR A 256 -1.16 14.74 8.13
CA TYR A 256 -1.98 14.42 9.31
C TYR A 256 -1.17 14.13 10.58
N ARG A 257 0.09 13.70 10.46
CA ARG A 257 1.01 13.62 11.61
C ARG A 257 1.42 15.01 12.09
N ASP A 258 1.71 15.91 11.15
CA ASP A 258 2.30 17.22 11.44
C ASP A 258 1.26 18.32 11.70
N CYS A 259 0.02 18.17 11.19
CA CYS A 259 -1.07 19.13 11.37
C CYS A 259 -2.28 18.48 12.06
N PRO A 260 -2.39 18.61 13.41
CA PRO A 260 -3.52 18.09 14.18
C PRO A 260 -4.88 18.60 13.72
N GLU A 261 -4.97 19.85 13.22
CA GLU A 261 -6.21 20.43 12.71
C GLU A 261 -6.67 19.72 11.43
N ALA A 262 -5.75 19.47 10.49
CA ALA A 262 -6.05 18.73 9.27
C ALA A 262 -6.47 17.28 9.59
N ARG A 263 -5.75 16.63 10.52
CA ARG A 263 -6.11 15.30 11.03
C ARG A 263 -7.50 15.31 11.68
N LEU A 264 -7.82 16.33 12.50
CA LEU A 264 -9.10 16.44 13.18
C LEU A 264 -10.26 16.48 12.19
N VAL A 265 -10.15 17.33 11.17
CA VAL A 265 -11.17 17.50 10.13
C VAL A 265 -11.39 16.18 9.41
N PHE A 266 -10.32 15.49 9.01
CA PHE A 266 -10.42 14.23 8.28
C PHE A 266 -10.99 13.09 9.13
N VAL A 267 -10.52 12.95 10.38
CA VAL A 267 -11.02 11.97 11.34
C VAL A 267 -12.51 12.16 11.60
N ASN A 268 -12.94 13.39 11.88
CA ASN A 268 -14.36 13.68 12.14
C ASN A 268 -15.23 13.43 10.91
N PHE A 269 -14.75 13.77 9.72
CA PHE A 269 -15.42 13.44 8.47
C PHE A 269 -15.65 11.93 8.31
N LEU A 270 -14.63 11.10 8.56
CA LEU A 270 -14.76 9.65 8.46
C LEU A 270 -15.69 9.07 9.54
N ILE A 271 -15.60 9.56 10.78
CA ILE A 271 -16.49 9.13 11.88
C ILE A 271 -17.95 9.44 11.52
N GLU A 272 -18.25 10.68 11.14
CA GLU A 272 -19.61 11.10 10.76
C GLU A 272 -20.13 10.23 9.62
N ARG A 273 -19.32 10.03 8.58
CA ARG A 273 -19.70 9.19 7.43
C ARG A 273 -19.98 7.75 7.83
N LEU A 274 -19.11 7.13 8.63
CA LEU A 274 -19.27 5.76 9.10
C LEU A 274 -20.55 5.62 9.93
N LEU A 275 -20.80 6.54 10.86
CA LEU A 275 -22.00 6.52 11.70
C LEU A 275 -23.30 6.78 10.92
N ALA A 276 -23.24 7.57 9.83
CA ALA A 276 -24.39 7.86 8.99
C ALA A 276 -24.70 6.74 7.98
N ARG A 277 -23.69 6.09 7.41
CA ARG A 277 -23.85 5.16 6.28
C ARG A 277 -23.64 3.69 6.64
N HIS A 278 -22.95 3.42 7.73
CA HIS A 278 -22.49 2.08 8.11
C HIS A 278 -22.74 1.82 9.59
N LEU A 279 -24.01 1.70 10.00
CA LEU A 279 -24.38 1.52 11.41
C LEU A 279 -23.70 0.33 12.10
N GLY A 280 -23.37 -0.72 11.33
CA GLY A 280 -22.58 -1.86 11.82
C GLY A 280 -21.16 -1.53 12.28
N ALA A 281 -20.63 -0.35 11.93
CA ALA A 281 -19.33 0.13 12.38
C ALA A 281 -19.31 0.59 13.85
N ARG A 282 -20.47 0.88 14.45
CA ARG A 282 -20.58 1.43 15.82
C ARG A 282 -19.80 0.62 16.87
N PRO A 283 -19.89 -0.72 16.94
CA PRO A 283 -19.14 -1.50 17.92
C PRO A 283 -17.62 -1.37 17.74
N THR A 284 -17.12 -1.38 16.50
CA THR A 284 -15.69 -1.20 16.21
C THR A 284 -15.24 0.22 16.57
N LEU A 285 -16.02 1.24 16.22
CA LEU A 285 -15.72 2.63 16.58
C LEU A 285 -15.70 2.84 18.10
N ALA A 286 -16.66 2.28 18.83
CA ALA A 286 -16.71 2.37 20.29
C ALA A 286 -15.50 1.67 20.94
N LYS A 287 -15.09 0.51 20.41
CA LYS A 287 -13.87 -0.20 20.83
C LYS A 287 -12.62 0.67 20.63
N TRP A 288 -12.58 1.48 19.59
CA TRP A 288 -11.48 2.42 19.31
C TRP A 288 -11.64 3.77 20.00
N ARG A 289 -12.76 4.02 20.69
CA ARG A 289 -13.14 5.33 21.25
C ARG A 289 -13.23 6.43 20.17
N LEU A 290 -13.75 6.06 18.99
CA LEU A 290 -13.96 6.90 17.80
C LEU A 290 -15.43 6.90 17.35
N ASP A 291 -16.37 6.69 18.27
CA ASP A 291 -17.82 6.63 18.04
C ASP A 291 -18.55 7.98 18.21
N GLY A 292 -17.79 9.08 18.24
CA GLY A 292 -18.31 10.43 18.25
C GLY A 292 -17.26 11.45 17.80
N PRO A 293 -17.67 12.72 17.59
CA PRO A 293 -16.77 13.79 17.18
C PRO A 293 -15.58 13.94 18.14
N ARG A 294 -14.40 14.16 17.57
CA ARG A 294 -13.16 14.46 18.28
C ARG A 294 -12.96 15.96 18.41
N THR A 295 -12.18 16.34 19.42
CA THR A 295 -11.63 17.68 19.61
C THR A 295 -10.10 17.60 19.52
N LEU A 296 -9.42 18.75 19.38
CA LEU A 296 -7.95 18.81 19.38
C LEU A 296 -7.37 18.17 20.65
N ASP A 297 -7.95 18.46 21.83
CA ASP A 297 -7.51 17.88 23.11
C ASP A 297 -7.69 16.35 23.17
N ALA A 298 -8.62 15.82 22.40
CA ALA A 298 -8.90 14.39 22.32
C ALA A 298 -8.07 13.68 21.22
N LEU A 299 -7.35 14.42 20.37
CA LEU A 299 -6.36 13.85 19.44
C LEU A 299 -5.06 13.52 20.18
N ASN A 300 -5.15 12.67 21.19
CA ASN A 300 -3.93 12.04 21.68
C ASN A 300 -3.39 11.12 20.57
N PRO A 301 -2.07 11.10 20.30
CA PRO A 301 -1.49 9.92 19.68
C PRO A 301 -1.92 8.72 20.54
N PRO A 302 -2.20 7.54 19.95
CA PRO A 302 -2.45 6.37 20.77
C PRO A 302 -1.29 6.26 21.77
N ALA A 303 -1.61 6.15 23.07
CA ALA A 303 -0.60 6.12 24.12
C ALA A 303 0.49 5.14 23.69
N PRO A 304 1.79 5.51 23.75
CA PRO A 304 2.83 4.53 23.56
C PRO A 304 2.63 3.49 24.65
N THR A 305 2.15 2.31 24.30
CA THR A 305 2.54 1.12 25.05
C THR A 305 4.03 0.99 24.77
N ASP A 306 4.82 1.58 25.66
CA ASP A 306 6.27 1.58 25.68
C ASP A 306 6.96 2.11 24.41
N GLY A 307 6.96 3.43 24.24
CA GLY A 307 8.09 4.19 23.69
C GLY A 307 8.67 3.81 22.32
N ARG A 308 7.96 3.07 21.47
CA ARG A 308 8.39 2.76 20.10
C ARG A 308 7.21 2.70 19.15
N TYR A 309 6.64 3.86 18.81
CA TYR A 309 6.04 3.99 17.48
C TYR A 309 7.18 3.95 16.48
N THR A 310 7.49 2.76 16.00
CA THR A 310 8.05 2.63 14.67
C THR A 310 6.89 2.19 13.79
N SER A 311 6.20 3.15 13.18
CA SER A 311 5.87 2.91 11.79
C SER A 311 7.22 2.75 11.09
N ALA A 312 7.73 1.51 11.03
CA ALA A 312 8.90 1.18 10.21
C ALA A 312 8.58 1.35 8.71
N LEU A 313 7.63 2.21 8.36
CA LEU A 313 7.28 2.64 7.02
C LEU A 313 7.08 4.16 6.91
N SER A 314 6.93 4.94 8.00
CA SER A 314 6.87 6.41 7.88
C SER A 314 8.04 7.15 8.53
N ASP A 315 8.49 6.75 9.72
CA ASP A 315 9.32 7.67 10.53
C ASP A 315 10.84 7.57 10.25
N LYS A 316 11.25 6.68 9.33
CA LYS A 316 12.65 6.55 8.86
C LYS A 316 12.86 6.82 7.36
N TYR A 317 11.80 7.12 6.60
CA TYR A 317 11.78 6.86 5.14
C TYR A 317 11.73 8.09 4.24
N TYR A 318 11.81 9.30 4.80
CA TYR A 318 11.97 10.53 4.03
C TYR A 318 13.10 11.38 4.61
N CYS A 319 14.04 11.75 3.75
CA CYS A 319 15.24 12.52 4.09
C CYS A 319 14.91 13.69 5.02
N ARG A 320 15.64 13.77 6.15
CA ARG A 320 15.85 15.05 6.82
C ARG A 320 16.50 16.01 5.80
N GLY A 321 15.72 16.96 5.31
CA GLY A 321 16.20 18.22 4.76
C GLY A 321 17.05 18.15 3.51
N ALA A 322 16.41 18.14 2.34
CA ALA A 322 16.88 19.04 1.29
C ALA A 322 16.47 20.46 1.73
N SER A 323 17.42 21.22 2.25
CA SER A 323 17.24 22.66 2.45
C SER A 323 16.83 23.29 1.12
N ILE A 324 15.57 23.71 1.01
CA ILE A 324 15.17 24.67 -0.01
C ILE A 324 15.91 25.94 0.36
N GLY A 325 17.01 26.19 -0.36
CA GLY A 325 17.75 27.43 -0.29
C GLY A 325 16.76 28.59 -0.48
N ARG A 326 16.76 29.51 0.48
CA ARG A 326 16.16 30.82 0.28
C ARG A 326 16.93 31.46 -0.87
N HIS A 327 16.28 31.63 -2.01
CA HIS A 327 16.69 32.65 -2.95
C HIS A 327 16.05 33.98 -2.50
N VAL A 328 16.84 34.72 -1.71
CA VAL A 328 17.09 36.15 -1.93
C VAL A 328 18.58 36.29 -2.13
#